data_AF-A0A833G0Y3-F1
#
_entry.id   AF-A0A833G0Y3-F1
#
_cell.length_a   1.000
_cell.length_b   1.000
_cell.length_c   1.000
_cell.angle_alpha   90.00
_cell.angle_beta   90.00
_cell.angle_gamma   90.00
#
_symmetry.space_group_name_H-M   'P 1'
#
loop_
_entity.id
_entity.type
_entity.pdbx_description
1 polymer ?
#
loop_
_entity_poly.entity_id
_entity_poly.type
_entity_poly.pdbx_seq_one_letter_code
_entity_poly.pdbx_strand_id
1 'polypeptide(L)'
;TDTTRHADVLLPAAAWGEKDGTVTNSERRISRQRPFRRPPGEAWPDWRIVAEVARRMGHGDAFAFASPAAVFRDHAALSAFENDGGRAFDLGGLGGIDDISYDRLAPVHWPIRDDGDGRMFADRRFFTSDGRARFVATPAAAAPAPQPEFPLVLNTGRARDHWHTMTRTGSSPRLSGHAPEPYAEIHPRDAEARGIAAATLVEVRSPLGRIVGRAWINEGQRAGSVFVPMHWTDQYAGAGRVDALVEARADPVSGQPALKSTLVEVRPFAAAWHGFAVLRDLPESIAADYWALACAVDGWRLELAGVRAPDDWTAWARSLVPTAGEGDILAYHDAATDRHRFAVFDGDRLVGAIFVSREPPTLGRAFLAEGLSAAYVLPADRLRLLA
;
A
#
# COMPACT_ATOMS: atom_id res chain seq x y z
N THR A 1 3.18 1.08 -10.79
CA THR A 1 3.42 1.55 -9.40
C THR A 1 4.11 2.91 -9.47
N ASP A 2 4.30 3.61 -8.35
CA ASP A 2 5.06 4.87 -8.38
C ASP A 2 6.49 4.68 -8.90
N THR A 3 7.15 3.60 -8.49
CA THR A 3 8.51 3.29 -8.93
C THR A 3 8.61 2.99 -10.43
N THR A 4 7.58 2.43 -11.06
CA THR A 4 7.62 2.13 -12.50
C THR A 4 7.60 3.38 -13.37
N ARG A 5 7.14 4.54 -12.84
CA ARG A 5 7.19 5.82 -13.56
C ARG A 5 8.62 6.33 -13.79
N HIS A 6 9.58 5.81 -13.02
CA HIS A 6 10.98 6.17 -13.09
C HIS A 6 11.85 5.09 -13.76
N ALA A 7 11.24 4.03 -14.30
CA ALA A 7 11.97 2.92 -14.88
C ALA A 7 12.18 3.11 -16.38
N ASP A 8 13.39 2.84 -16.87
CA ASP A 8 13.68 2.79 -18.31
C ASP A 8 13.16 1.50 -18.97
N VAL A 9 13.15 0.40 -18.20
CA VAL A 9 12.73 -0.92 -18.66
C VAL A 9 11.85 -1.59 -17.62
N LEU A 10 10.74 -2.18 -18.09
CA LEU A 10 9.80 -2.94 -17.27
C LEU A 10 9.73 -4.39 -17.79
N LEU A 11 9.99 -5.35 -16.91
CA LEU A 11 9.90 -6.78 -17.21
C LEU A 11 8.72 -7.38 -16.42
N PRO A 12 7.68 -7.90 -17.08
CA PRO A 12 6.49 -8.41 -16.39
C PRO A 12 6.79 -9.73 -15.66
N ALA A 13 6.62 -9.73 -14.33
CA ALA A 13 6.84 -10.89 -13.48
C ALA A 13 5.53 -11.58 -13.08
N ALA A 14 5.53 -12.91 -13.05
CA ALA A 14 4.40 -13.71 -12.58
C ALA A 14 4.19 -13.52 -11.06
N ALA A 15 2.93 -13.35 -10.67
CA ALA A 15 2.55 -13.07 -9.30
C ALA A 15 2.32 -14.33 -8.45
N TRP A 16 1.99 -14.13 -7.18
CA TRP A 16 1.55 -15.20 -6.28
C TRP A 16 0.28 -15.87 -6.84
N GLY A 17 0.33 -17.19 -7.02
CA GLY A 17 -0.73 -18.00 -7.65
C GLY A 17 -0.50 -18.33 -9.13
N GLU A 18 0.41 -17.62 -9.79
CA GLU A 18 0.78 -17.84 -11.21
C GLU A 18 2.13 -18.54 -11.37
N LYS A 19 2.95 -18.55 -10.31
CA LYS A 19 4.27 -19.19 -10.28
C LYS A 19 4.37 -20.28 -9.23
N ASP A 20 5.23 -21.23 -9.55
CA ASP A 20 5.66 -22.32 -8.70
C ASP A 20 6.90 -21.91 -7.88
N GLY A 21 6.97 -22.35 -6.61
CA GLY A 21 8.20 -22.23 -5.81
C GLY A 21 8.00 -22.67 -4.35
N THR A 22 8.87 -22.18 -3.47
CA THR A 22 8.72 -22.39 -2.02
C THR A 22 8.66 -21.05 -1.28
N VAL A 23 7.92 -21.02 -0.18
CA VAL A 23 7.87 -19.88 0.74
C VAL A 23 8.19 -20.32 2.16
N THR A 24 8.83 -19.45 2.93
CA THR A 24 9.22 -19.70 4.32
C THR A 24 8.49 -18.74 5.24
N ASN A 25 7.85 -19.25 6.30
CA ASN A 25 7.17 -18.42 7.30
C ASN A 25 8.09 -18.10 8.50
N SER A 26 7.58 -17.34 9.47
CA SER A 26 8.35 -16.88 10.64
C SER A 26 8.78 -17.99 11.61
N GLU A 27 8.19 -19.19 11.55
CA GLU A 27 8.62 -20.34 12.34
C GLU A 27 9.66 -21.21 11.60
N ARG A 28 10.20 -20.72 10.47
CA ARG A 28 11.16 -21.42 9.58
C ARG A 28 10.55 -22.56 8.75
N ARG A 29 9.23 -22.61 8.62
CA ARG A 29 8.56 -23.64 7.84
C ARG A 29 8.56 -23.28 6.35
N ILE A 30 9.20 -24.12 5.56
CA ILE A 30 9.20 -24.10 4.10
C ILE A 30 7.94 -24.84 3.63
N SER A 31 7.17 -24.24 2.73
CA SER A 31 6.02 -24.87 2.10
C SER A 31 5.99 -24.63 0.59
N ARG A 32 5.37 -25.57 -0.14
CA ARG A 32 5.24 -25.50 -1.60
C ARG A 32 4.13 -24.53 -2.00
N GLN A 33 4.49 -23.56 -2.83
CA GLN A 33 3.57 -22.74 -3.58
C GLN A 33 3.38 -23.35 -4.97
N ARG A 34 2.15 -23.75 -5.28
CA ARG A 34 1.79 -24.32 -6.59
C ARG A 34 0.93 -23.31 -7.37
N PRO A 35 1.16 -23.15 -8.68
CA PRO A 35 0.35 -22.27 -9.49
C PRO A 35 -1.07 -22.83 -9.62
N PHE A 36 -2.06 -21.97 -9.54
CA PHE A 36 -3.47 -22.28 -9.82
C PHE A 36 -4.07 -21.35 -10.88
N ARG A 37 -3.24 -20.45 -11.43
CA ARG A 37 -3.54 -19.61 -12.59
C ARG A 37 -2.35 -19.62 -13.55
N ARG A 38 -2.62 -19.31 -14.81
CA ARG A 38 -1.57 -19.04 -15.79
C ARG A 38 -1.07 -17.60 -15.59
N PRO A 39 0.23 -17.34 -15.76
CA PRO A 39 0.74 -15.98 -15.84
C PRO A 39 0.00 -15.18 -16.93
N PRO A 40 -0.30 -13.90 -16.70
CA PRO A 40 -0.96 -13.05 -17.69
C PRO A 40 0.02 -12.69 -18.83
N GLY A 41 -0.47 -12.76 -20.07
CA GLY A 41 0.31 -12.37 -21.26
C GLY A 41 1.65 -13.10 -21.35
N GLU A 42 2.73 -12.33 -21.40
CA GLU A 42 4.11 -12.82 -21.51
C GLU A 42 4.86 -12.82 -20.16
N ALA A 43 4.15 -12.68 -19.04
CA ALA A 43 4.78 -12.63 -17.72
C ALA A 43 5.50 -13.94 -17.39
N TRP A 44 6.73 -13.83 -16.87
CA TRP A 44 7.53 -14.98 -16.46
C TRP A 44 7.77 -14.99 -14.94
N PRO A 45 8.00 -16.16 -14.32
CA PRO A 45 8.56 -16.21 -12.97
C PRO A 45 9.89 -15.46 -12.91
N ASP A 46 10.15 -14.75 -11.80
CA ASP A 46 11.31 -13.87 -11.66
C ASP A 46 12.65 -14.58 -11.96
N TRP A 47 12.79 -15.84 -11.54
CA TRP A 47 14.01 -16.63 -11.78
C TRP A 47 14.29 -16.84 -13.27
N ARG A 48 13.24 -16.99 -14.11
CA ARG A 48 13.39 -17.11 -15.58
C ARG A 48 13.87 -15.79 -16.17
N ILE A 49 13.32 -14.66 -15.69
CA ILE A 49 13.74 -13.32 -16.11
C ILE A 49 15.22 -13.12 -15.82
N VAL A 50 15.65 -13.42 -14.58
CA VAL A 50 17.06 -13.32 -14.17
C VAL A 50 17.96 -14.24 -15.01
N ALA A 51 17.57 -15.50 -15.21
CA ALA A 51 18.32 -16.44 -16.04
C ALA A 51 18.49 -15.97 -17.48
N GLU A 52 17.45 -15.37 -18.05
CA GLU A 52 17.44 -14.91 -19.44
C GLU A 52 18.23 -13.60 -19.65
N VAL A 53 18.32 -12.76 -18.61
CA VAL A 53 19.28 -11.64 -18.55
C VAL A 53 20.71 -12.17 -18.46
N ALA A 54 20.98 -13.10 -17.54
CA ALA A 54 22.31 -13.70 -17.36
C ALA A 54 22.80 -14.39 -18.64
N ARG A 55 21.91 -15.11 -19.35
CA ARG A 55 22.20 -15.72 -20.65
C ARG A 55 22.66 -14.69 -21.68
N ARG A 56 21.98 -13.54 -21.78
CA ARG A 56 22.39 -12.44 -22.69
C ARG A 56 23.72 -11.80 -22.30
N MET A 57 24.06 -11.83 -21.01
CA MET A 57 25.36 -11.37 -20.51
C MET A 57 26.50 -12.39 -20.70
N GLY A 58 26.22 -13.57 -21.27
CA GLY A 58 27.22 -14.62 -21.50
C GLY A 58 27.35 -15.64 -20.37
N HIS A 59 26.46 -15.60 -19.37
CA HIS A 59 26.46 -16.53 -18.21
C HIS A 59 25.39 -17.62 -18.34
N GLY A 60 25.02 -18.01 -19.56
CA GLY A 60 23.93 -18.95 -19.82
C GLY A 60 24.08 -20.29 -19.08
N ASP A 61 25.29 -20.85 -19.08
CA ASP A 61 25.55 -22.16 -18.47
C ASP A 61 25.36 -22.14 -16.95
N ALA A 62 25.74 -21.04 -16.28
CA ALA A 62 25.58 -20.88 -14.84
C ALA A 62 24.11 -20.67 -14.40
N PHE A 63 23.24 -20.29 -15.33
CA PHE A 63 21.81 -20.02 -15.07
C PHE A 63 20.89 -20.95 -15.87
N ALA A 64 21.39 -22.10 -16.33
CA ALA A 64 20.67 -23.08 -17.15
C ALA A 64 19.62 -23.89 -16.36
N PHE A 65 18.87 -23.23 -15.47
CA PHE A 65 17.84 -23.87 -14.65
C PHE A 65 16.65 -24.31 -15.51
N ALA A 66 16.35 -25.61 -15.51
CA ALA A 66 15.22 -26.16 -16.25
C ALA A 66 13.86 -25.90 -15.54
N SER A 67 13.86 -25.86 -14.20
CA SER A 67 12.66 -25.82 -13.36
C SER A 67 12.90 -25.09 -12.03
N PRO A 68 11.83 -24.69 -11.31
CA PRO A 68 11.94 -24.20 -9.93
C PRO A 68 12.59 -25.21 -8.98
N ALA A 69 12.41 -26.51 -9.20
CA ALA A 69 13.07 -27.56 -8.43
C ALA A 69 14.60 -27.52 -8.60
N ALA A 70 15.08 -27.25 -9.82
CA ALA A 70 16.52 -27.05 -10.06
C ALA A 70 17.07 -25.83 -9.33
N VAL A 71 16.34 -24.69 -9.35
CA VAL A 71 16.71 -23.49 -8.57
C VAL A 71 16.72 -23.80 -7.07
N PHE A 72 15.73 -24.55 -6.58
CA PHE A 72 15.63 -24.91 -5.17
C PHE A 72 16.79 -25.82 -4.72
N ARG A 73 17.16 -26.84 -5.52
CA ARG A 73 18.32 -27.69 -5.25
C ARG A 73 19.61 -26.89 -5.18
N ASP A 74 19.82 -25.98 -6.13
CA ASP A 74 21.00 -25.10 -6.15
C ASP A 74 21.05 -24.21 -4.89
N HIS A 75 19.92 -23.57 -4.55
CA HIS A 75 19.79 -22.79 -3.31
C HIS A 75 20.07 -23.63 -2.05
N ALA A 76 19.57 -24.87 -2.00
CA ALA A 76 19.79 -25.78 -0.89
C ALA A 76 21.26 -26.20 -0.78
N ALA A 77 21.90 -26.53 -1.91
CA ALA A 77 23.33 -26.84 -1.97
C ALA A 77 24.19 -25.65 -1.52
N LEU A 78 23.89 -24.43 -1.97
CA LEU A 78 24.59 -23.21 -1.55
C LEU A 78 24.44 -22.93 -0.05
N SER A 79 23.30 -23.26 0.55
CA SER A 79 23.12 -23.10 2.00
C SER A 79 24.03 -24.03 2.83
N ALA A 80 24.36 -25.22 2.29
CA ALA A 80 25.20 -26.23 2.92
C ALA A 80 26.70 -26.08 2.56
N PHE A 81 27.01 -25.47 1.42
CA PHE A 81 28.39 -25.29 0.95
C PHE A 81 29.25 -24.55 1.98
N GLU A 82 30.34 -25.18 2.44
CA GLU A 82 31.23 -24.65 3.49
C GLU A 82 30.47 -24.18 4.74
N ASN A 83 29.36 -24.83 5.07
CA ASN A 83 28.60 -24.51 6.27
C ASN A 83 29.27 -25.14 7.50
N ASP A 84 29.58 -26.44 7.44
CA ASP A 84 30.23 -27.22 8.52
C ASP A 84 29.61 -26.98 9.91
N GLY A 85 28.31 -26.70 9.95
CA GLY A 85 27.55 -26.35 11.16
C GLY A 85 27.77 -24.92 11.69
N GLY A 86 28.59 -24.10 11.03
CA GLY A 86 28.92 -22.72 11.40
C GLY A 86 27.83 -21.68 11.09
N ARG A 87 26.84 -22.02 10.24
CA ARG A 87 25.67 -21.16 9.94
C ARG A 87 24.36 -21.87 10.25
N ALA A 88 23.38 -21.07 10.67
CA ALA A 88 22.06 -21.58 11.05
C ALA A 88 21.25 -22.08 9.86
N PHE A 89 21.23 -21.29 8.78
CA PHE A 89 20.46 -21.61 7.59
C PHE A 89 21.15 -22.72 6.80
N ASP A 90 20.49 -23.87 6.72
CA ASP A 90 21.02 -25.07 6.10
C ASP A 90 19.86 -25.95 5.61
N LEU A 91 19.84 -26.20 4.31
CA LEU A 91 18.88 -27.06 3.62
C LEU A 91 19.58 -28.23 2.93
N GLY A 92 20.80 -28.60 3.33
CA GLY A 92 21.62 -29.62 2.68
C GLY A 92 20.90 -30.94 2.45
N GLY A 93 20.08 -31.38 3.41
CA GLY A 93 19.26 -32.60 3.30
C GLY A 93 18.19 -32.55 2.19
N LEU A 94 17.97 -31.39 1.57
CA LEU A 94 17.11 -31.23 0.38
C LEU A 94 17.90 -30.92 -0.90
N GLY A 95 19.24 -30.84 -0.87
CA GLY A 95 20.06 -30.56 -2.05
C GLY A 95 19.91 -31.60 -3.16
N GLY A 96 19.63 -32.86 -2.79
CA GLY A 96 19.41 -33.97 -3.71
C GLY A 96 17.94 -34.25 -4.07
N ILE A 97 16.99 -33.38 -3.68
CA ILE A 97 15.56 -33.66 -3.88
C ILE A 97 15.20 -33.76 -5.37
N ASP A 98 14.63 -34.88 -5.78
CA ASP A 98 14.13 -35.05 -7.14
C ASP A 98 12.87 -34.20 -7.40
N ASP A 99 12.52 -34.01 -8.67
CA ASP A 99 11.41 -33.14 -9.06
C ASP A 99 10.04 -33.63 -8.53
N ILE A 100 9.83 -34.95 -8.45
CA ILE A 100 8.57 -35.54 -7.94
C ILE A 100 8.46 -35.31 -6.43
N SER A 101 9.55 -35.52 -5.71
CA SER A 101 9.66 -35.29 -4.28
C SER A 101 9.52 -33.81 -3.94
N TYR A 102 10.11 -32.92 -4.73
CA TYR A 102 9.92 -31.46 -4.62
C TYR A 102 8.46 -31.07 -4.80
N ASP A 103 7.80 -31.60 -5.83
CA ASP A 103 6.38 -31.32 -6.09
C ASP A 103 5.44 -31.85 -5.02
N ARG A 104 5.86 -32.87 -4.28
CA ARG A 104 5.12 -33.45 -3.15
C ARG A 104 5.61 -32.99 -1.79
N LEU A 105 6.58 -32.07 -1.73
CA LEU A 105 7.22 -31.63 -0.49
C LEU A 105 6.16 -31.15 0.51
N ALA A 106 6.03 -31.91 1.59
CA ALA A 106 5.23 -31.52 2.75
C ALA A 106 5.92 -30.36 3.49
N PRO A 107 5.19 -29.56 4.28
CA PRO A 107 5.82 -28.47 5.00
C PRO A 107 6.88 -28.94 6.00
N VAL A 108 8.09 -28.40 5.89
CA VAL A 108 9.26 -28.80 6.69
C VAL A 108 9.90 -27.58 7.37
N HIS A 109 10.50 -27.75 8.55
CA HIS A 109 11.26 -26.68 9.20
C HIS A 109 12.73 -26.80 8.85
N TRP A 110 13.39 -25.67 8.60
CA TRP A 110 14.84 -25.62 8.56
C TRP A 110 15.44 -25.35 9.97
N PRO A 111 16.64 -25.85 10.27
CA PRO A 111 17.60 -26.48 9.37
C PRO A 111 17.23 -27.93 9.02
N ILE A 112 17.56 -28.36 7.80
CA ILE A 112 17.37 -29.73 7.31
C ILE A 112 18.75 -30.28 7.01
N ARG A 113 19.35 -30.86 8.04
CA ARG A 113 20.65 -31.54 7.98
C ARG A 113 20.41 -33.04 8.02
N ASP A 114 21.38 -33.81 7.55
CA ASP A 114 21.35 -35.27 7.64
C ASP A 114 21.42 -35.75 9.11
N ASP A 115 21.87 -34.87 10.02
CA ASP A 115 21.99 -35.09 11.46
C ASP A 115 21.19 -34.07 12.30
N GLY A 116 19.99 -34.43 12.75
CA GLY A 116 19.29 -33.67 13.80
C GLY A 116 17.78 -33.64 13.71
N ASP A 117 17.14 -33.10 14.75
CA ASP A 117 15.69 -32.98 14.89
C ASP A 117 15.13 -31.64 14.36
N GLY A 118 15.98 -30.78 13.78
CA GLY A 118 15.64 -29.46 13.24
C GLY A 118 15.31 -28.39 14.29
N ARG A 119 15.47 -28.67 15.59
CA ARG A 119 15.19 -27.70 16.65
C ARG A 119 16.40 -26.80 16.93
N MET A 120 16.28 -25.53 16.57
CA MET A 120 17.30 -24.52 16.86
C MET A 120 17.58 -24.39 18.37
N PHE A 121 18.86 -24.40 18.74
CA PHE A 121 19.40 -24.09 20.07
C PHE A 121 18.99 -25.04 21.22
N ALA A 122 18.43 -26.21 20.92
CA ALA A 122 18.03 -27.19 21.95
C ALA A 122 19.22 -27.73 22.76
N ASP A 123 20.39 -27.80 22.13
CA ASP A 123 21.67 -28.23 22.70
C ASP A 123 22.46 -27.09 23.39
N ARG A 124 21.89 -25.87 23.44
CA ARG A 124 22.50 -24.66 24.00
C ARG A 124 23.76 -24.20 23.26
N ARG A 125 23.96 -24.61 22.00
CA ARG A 125 25.05 -24.12 21.14
C ARG A 125 24.56 -23.02 20.23
N PHE A 126 25.37 -21.98 20.04
CA PHE A 126 25.04 -20.79 19.27
C PHE A 126 26.02 -20.60 18.11
N PHE A 127 25.63 -19.82 17.09
CA PHE A 127 26.47 -19.50 15.93
C PHE A 127 27.49 -18.40 16.25
N THR A 128 28.34 -18.69 17.22
CA THR A 128 29.46 -17.87 17.68
C THR A 128 30.72 -18.75 17.69
N SER A 129 31.89 -18.12 17.63
CA SER A 129 33.18 -18.84 17.53
C SER A 129 33.46 -19.81 18.67
N ASP A 130 32.86 -19.61 19.85
CA ASP A 130 32.98 -20.48 21.04
C ASP A 130 31.69 -21.26 21.35
N GLY A 131 30.66 -21.15 20.50
CA GLY A 131 29.37 -21.79 20.67
C GLY A 131 28.49 -21.22 21.79
N ARG A 132 28.88 -20.13 22.46
CA ARG A 132 28.13 -19.53 23.57
C ARG A 132 27.29 -18.33 23.14
N ALA A 133 26.12 -18.16 23.73
CA ALA A 133 25.32 -16.93 23.58
C ALA A 133 26.09 -15.73 24.13
N ARG A 134 25.97 -14.59 23.44
CA ARG A 134 26.60 -13.33 23.85
C ARG A 134 25.52 -12.38 24.35
N PHE A 135 25.65 -11.94 25.60
CA PHE A 135 24.88 -10.80 26.09
C PHE A 135 25.46 -9.53 25.49
N VAL A 136 24.62 -8.78 24.76
CA VAL A 136 25.01 -7.50 24.16
C VAL A 136 24.34 -6.39 24.95
N ALA A 137 25.14 -5.68 25.76
CA ALA A 137 24.67 -4.48 26.44
C ALA A 137 24.50 -3.36 25.40
N THR A 138 23.25 -3.08 25.03
CA THR A 138 22.93 -2.02 24.06
C THR A 138 22.46 -0.79 24.81
N PRO A 139 23.21 0.34 24.75
CA PRO A 139 22.75 1.58 25.36
C PRO A 139 21.44 2.03 24.69
N ALA A 140 20.48 2.49 25.48
CA ALA A 140 19.25 3.03 24.95
C ALA A 140 19.54 4.34 24.20
N ALA A 141 19.16 4.42 22.92
CA ALA A 141 19.17 5.68 22.20
C ALA A 141 18.09 6.61 22.78
N ALA A 142 18.44 7.89 22.97
CA ALA A 142 17.44 8.88 23.36
C ALA A 142 16.40 9.04 22.24
N ALA A 143 15.13 9.00 22.61
CA ALA A 143 14.06 9.34 21.67
C ALA A 143 14.19 10.82 21.28
N PRO A 144 13.81 11.22 20.05
CA PRO A 144 13.74 12.62 19.67
C PRO A 144 12.86 13.38 20.66
N ALA A 145 13.41 14.44 21.25
CA ALA A 145 12.67 15.28 22.17
C ALA A 145 11.70 16.16 21.37
N PRO A 146 10.40 16.21 21.74
CA PRO A 146 9.45 17.14 21.14
C PRO A 146 9.98 18.57 21.15
N GLN A 147 9.75 19.29 20.05
CA GLN A 147 10.16 20.68 19.90
C GLN A 147 8.92 21.59 19.86
N PRO A 148 9.02 22.88 20.24
CA PRO A 148 7.87 23.78 20.20
C PRO A 148 7.16 23.83 18.83
N GLU A 149 7.90 23.71 17.72
CA GLU A 149 7.32 23.70 16.38
C GLU A 149 6.74 22.33 15.97
N PHE A 150 7.29 21.24 16.51
CA PHE A 150 6.93 19.85 16.20
C PHE A 150 6.77 19.06 17.52
N PRO A 151 5.67 19.30 18.26
CA PRO A 151 5.49 18.81 19.63
C PRO A 151 5.01 17.36 19.71
N LEU A 152 4.66 16.72 18.58
CA LEU A 152 4.14 15.36 18.55
C LEU A 152 5.15 14.38 17.95
N VAL A 153 5.09 13.13 18.38
CA VAL A 153 5.87 12.03 17.78
C VAL A 153 4.97 11.22 16.84
N LEU A 154 5.34 11.15 15.57
CA LEU A 154 4.71 10.31 14.57
C LEU A 154 5.23 8.87 14.68
N ASN A 155 4.30 7.97 14.92
CA ASN A 155 4.45 6.55 14.67
C ASN A 155 3.81 6.20 13.33
N THR A 156 4.41 5.29 12.58
CA THR A 156 3.82 4.79 11.33
C THR A 156 3.47 3.32 11.48
N GLY A 157 2.58 2.79 10.64
CA GLY A 157 2.28 1.36 10.69
C GLY A 157 1.39 0.89 9.59
N ARG A 158 0.55 -0.11 9.89
CA ARG A 158 -0.30 -0.76 8.91
C ARG A 158 -1.75 -0.72 9.38
N ALA A 159 -2.64 -0.42 8.45
CA ALA A 159 -4.05 -0.70 8.55
C ALA A 159 -4.27 -2.21 8.32
N ARG A 160 -5.26 -2.78 9.01
CA ARG A 160 -5.55 -4.23 8.97
C ARG A 160 -5.76 -4.78 7.56
N ASP A 161 -6.52 -4.05 6.74
CA ASP A 161 -7.07 -4.57 5.49
C ASP A 161 -6.28 -4.18 4.24
N HIS A 162 -5.21 -3.40 4.41
CA HIS A 162 -4.30 -3.04 3.32
C HIS A 162 -2.98 -3.77 3.47
N TRP A 163 -2.42 -4.23 2.35
CA TRP A 163 -1.15 -4.95 2.31
C TRP A 163 -0.09 -4.10 1.61
N HIS A 164 0.94 -3.70 2.35
CA HIS A 164 2.02 -2.84 1.88
C HIS A 164 1.50 -1.64 1.07
N THR A 165 2.07 -1.36 -0.10
CA THR A 165 1.76 -0.22 -0.96
C THR A 165 0.47 -0.37 -1.77
N MET A 166 -0.44 -1.23 -1.32
CA MET A 166 -1.76 -1.47 -1.91
C MET A 166 -1.76 -1.96 -3.35
N THR A 167 -0.63 -2.42 -3.89
CA THR A 167 -0.52 -2.96 -5.27
C THR A 167 -1.42 -4.18 -5.54
N ARG A 168 -1.96 -4.80 -4.49
CA ARG A 168 -2.97 -5.87 -4.57
C ARG A 168 -4.27 -5.50 -3.83
N THR A 169 -4.19 -4.99 -2.61
CA THR A 169 -5.40 -4.72 -1.81
C THR A 169 -6.16 -3.49 -2.30
N GLY A 170 -5.46 -2.52 -2.91
CA GLY A 170 -6.07 -1.33 -3.50
C GLY A 170 -6.88 -1.60 -4.77
N SER A 171 -6.71 -2.76 -5.42
CA SER A 171 -7.56 -3.20 -6.55
C SER A 171 -8.76 -4.05 -6.11
N SER A 172 -8.96 -4.23 -4.80
CA SER A 172 -10.09 -4.98 -4.26
C SER A 172 -11.14 -4.00 -3.72
N PRO A 173 -12.36 -3.96 -4.30
CA PRO A 173 -13.44 -3.09 -3.82
C PRO A 173 -13.76 -3.28 -2.33
N ARG A 174 -13.84 -4.54 -1.89
CA ARG A 174 -14.20 -4.89 -0.50
C ARG A 174 -13.20 -4.35 0.51
N LEU A 175 -11.90 -4.65 0.30
CA LEU A 175 -10.82 -4.17 1.18
C LEU A 175 -10.66 -2.65 1.14
N SER A 176 -10.77 -2.04 -0.04
CA SER A 176 -10.69 -0.58 -0.21
C SER A 176 -11.84 0.15 0.52
N GLY A 177 -13.00 -0.48 0.64
CA GLY A 177 -14.14 0.07 1.35
C GLY A 177 -13.94 0.27 2.87
N HIS A 178 -13.03 -0.48 3.51
CA HIS A 178 -12.83 -0.40 4.97
C HIS A 178 -11.98 0.80 5.40
N ALA A 179 -11.01 1.21 4.58
CA ALA A 179 -10.15 2.36 4.81
C ALA A 179 -9.90 3.05 3.46
N PRO A 180 -10.81 3.95 3.03
CA PRO A 180 -10.81 4.49 1.68
C PRO A 180 -9.81 5.64 1.47
N GLU A 181 -9.29 6.24 2.54
CA GLU A 181 -8.42 7.40 2.46
C GLU A 181 -7.37 7.42 3.60
N PRO A 182 -6.23 8.10 3.41
CA PRO A 182 -5.22 8.24 4.45
C PRO A 182 -5.83 8.86 5.71
N TYR A 183 -5.39 8.41 6.88
CA TYR A 183 -5.88 8.93 8.15
C TYR A 183 -4.75 9.10 9.18
N ALA A 184 -4.99 10.00 10.13
CA ALA A 184 -4.15 10.24 11.28
C ALA A 184 -4.93 9.94 12.56
N GLU A 185 -4.50 8.95 13.33
CA GLU A 185 -5.06 8.66 14.65
C GLU A 185 -4.45 9.60 15.69
N ILE A 186 -5.33 10.35 16.36
CA ILE A 186 -4.98 11.43 17.28
C ILE A 186 -5.73 11.23 18.59
N HIS A 187 -5.03 11.39 19.72
CA HIS A 187 -5.67 11.34 21.03
C HIS A 187 -6.60 12.56 21.25
N PRO A 188 -7.76 12.42 21.90
CA PRO A 188 -8.72 13.52 22.07
C PRO A 188 -8.13 14.82 22.63
N ARG A 189 -7.25 14.73 23.63
CA ARG A 189 -6.58 15.93 24.21
C ARG A 189 -5.72 16.69 23.19
N ASP A 190 -5.00 15.96 22.33
CA ASP A 190 -4.15 16.59 21.32
C ASP A 190 -4.98 17.24 20.22
N ALA A 191 -6.11 16.61 19.89
CA ALA A 191 -7.08 17.14 18.94
C ALA A 191 -7.78 18.39 19.47
N GLU A 192 -8.25 18.36 20.72
CA GLU A 192 -8.87 19.51 21.39
C GLU A 192 -7.92 20.70 21.48
N ALA A 193 -6.66 20.47 21.88
CA ALA A 193 -5.62 21.50 21.93
C ALA A 193 -5.32 22.15 20.57
N ARG A 194 -5.74 21.52 19.47
CA ARG A 194 -5.52 21.95 18.08
C ARG A 194 -6.82 22.32 17.35
N GLY A 195 -7.98 22.27 18.01
CA GLY A 195 -9.27 22.52 17.39
C GLY A 195 -9.63 21.50 16.29
N ILE A 196 -9.15 20.26 16.39
CA ILE A 196 -9.39 19.20 15.41
C ILE A 196 -10.63 18.41 15.82
N ALA A 197 -11.69 18.47 15.00
CA ALA A 197 -12.86 17.62 15.15
C ALA A 197 -12.66 16.26 14.45
N ALA A 198 -13.49 15.28 14.83
CA ALA A 198 -13.50 13.98 14.17
C ALA A 198 -13.85 14.11 12.69
N ALA A 199 -13.18 13.31 11.84
CA ALA A 199 -13.36 13.30 10.39
C ALA A 199 -13.06 14.62 9.65
N THR A 200 -12.43 15.60 10.31
CA THR A 200 -11.84 16.76 9.62
C THR A 200 -10.57 16.34 8.90
N LEU A 201 -10.27 16.95 7.75
CA LEU A 201 -8.96 16.77 7.11
C LEU A 201 -7.90 17.50 7.94
N VAL A 202 -6.75 16.87 8.13
CA VAL A 202 -5.61 17.45 8.85
C VAL A 202 -4.36 17.37 8.01
N GLU A 203 -3.56 18.41 8.09
CA GLU A 203 -2.19 18.40 7.61
C GLU A 203 -1.28 17.88 8.74
N VAL A 204 -0.46 16.88 8.43
CA VAL A 204 0.63 16.42 9.29
C VAL A 204 1.93 16.85 8.64
N ARG A 205 2.72 17.66 9.35
CA ARG A 205 3.97 18.23 8.82
C ARG A 205 5.19 17.85 9.66
N SER A 206 6.31 17.73 8.99
CA SER A 206 7.66 17.59 9.55
C SER A 206 8.58 18.61 8.85
N PRO A 207 9.86 18.74 9.27
CA PRO A 207 10.83 19.55 8.52
C PRO A 207 11.02 19.12 7.06
N LEU A 208 10.72 17.86 6.71
CA LEU A 208 10.96 17.29 5.38
C LEU A 208 9.79 17.45 4.41
N GLY A 209 8.58 17.65 4.93
CA GLY A 209 7.40 17.66 4.10
C GLY A 209 6.10 17.61 4.89
N ARG A 210 5.02 17.37 4.16
CA ARG A 210 3.67 17.31 4.70
C ARG A 210 2.85 16.21 4.02
N ILE A 211 1.85 15.72 4.72
CA ILE A 211 0.76 14.92 4.18
C ILE A 211 -0.57 15.50 4.64
N VAL A 212 -1.65 15.13 3.95
CA VAL A 212 -3.01 15.40 4.36
C VAL A 212 -3.75 14.07 4.52
N GLY A 213 -4.50 13.94 5.61
CA GLY A 213 -5.31 12.76 5.89
C GLY A 213 -6.50 13.09 6.79
N ARG A 214 -7.42 12.14 6.91
CA ARG A 214 -8.60 12.24 7.77
C ARG A 214 -8.23 12.10 9.24
N ALA A 215 -8.69 13.00 10.10
CA ALA A 215 -8.53 12.85 11.55
C ALA A 215 -9.41 11.71 12.08
N TRP A 216 -8.79 10.75 12.75
CA TRP A 216 -9.44 9.73 13.54
C TRP A 216 -9.14 9.98 15.01
N ILE A 217 -10.14 10.48 15.74
CA ILE A 217 -10.00 10.71 17.17
C ILE A 217 -10.17 9.39 17.92
N ASN A 218 -9.14 8.97 18.66
CA ASN A 218 -9.07 7.66 19.30
C ASN A 218 -8.46 7.76 20.70
N GLU A 219 -9.22 7.40 21.74
CA GLU A 219 -8.73 7.37 23.13
C GLU A 219 -7.63 6.32 23.36
N GLY A 220 -7.58 5.27 22.53
CA GLY A 220 -6.51 4.28 22.56
C GLY A 220 -5.17 4.80 22.05
N GLN A 221 -5.15 5.97 21.41
CA GLN A 221 -3.91 6.62 20.97
C GLN A 221 -3.17 7.24 22.17
N ARG A 222 -1.84 7.19 22.17
CA ARG A 222 -1.04 7.87 23.19
C ARG A 222 -1.06 9.39 22.98
N ALA A 223 -1.39 10.15 24.03
CA ALA A 223 -1.26 11.60 24.02
C ALA A 223 0.21 12.05 23.76
N GLY A 224 0.40 13.09 22.95
CA GLY A 224 1.70 13.52 22.45
C GLY A 224 2.22 12.69 21.27
N SER A 225 1.39 11.81 20.68
CA SER A 225 1.75 10.97 19.55
C SER A 225 0.64 10.87 18.52
N VAL A 226 1.03 10.64 17.27
CA VAL A 226 0.13 10.49 16.12
C VAL A 226 0.48 9.20 15.42
N PHE A 227 -0.52 8.48 14.91
CA PHE A 227 -0.30 7.31 14.09
C PHE A 227 -0.86 7.51 12.68
N VAL A 228 -0.05 7.19 11.66
CA VAL A 228 -0.47 7.22 10.26
C VAL A 228 -0.04 5.91 9.58
N PRO A 229 -0.96 5.16 8.94
CA PRO A 229 -0.57 3.97 8.18
C PRO A 229 0.20 4.32 6.90
N MET A 230 1.14 3.46 6.51
CA MET A 230 2.06 3.68 5.38
C MET A 230 1.53 3.32 3.99
N HIS A 231 0.26 2.90 3.90
CA HIS A 231 -0.25 2.22 2.71
C HIS A 231 -0.42 3.11 1.47
N TRP A 232 -0.79 4.37 1.67
CA TRP A 232 -1.12 5.27 0.57
C TRP A 232 0.14 5.76 -0.14
N THR A 233 0.11 5.58 -1.46
CA THR A 233 1.14 5.96 -2.42
C THR A 233 0.59 7.03 -3.37
N ASP A 234 1.40 7.55 -4.27
CA ASP A 234 0.96 8.56 -5.24
C ASP A 234 -0.01 7.95 -6.28
N GLN A 235 -0.18 6.62 -6.32
CA GLN A 235 -1.25 5.94 -7.07
C GLN A 235 -2.63 6.09 -6.42
N TYR A 236 -2.70 6.26 -5.10
CA TYR A 236 -3.95 6.17 -4.33
C TYR A 236 -4.27 7.44 -3.53
N ALA A 237 -3.34 8.37 -3.38
CA ALA A 237 -3.61 9.67 -2.75
C ALA A 237 -2.63 10.76 -3.22
N GLY A 238 -3.13 11.99 -3.38
CA GLY A 238 -2.32 13.13 -3.84
C GLY A 238 -1.39 13.73 -2.78
N ALA A 239 -1.70 13.51 -1.51
CA ALA A 239 -0.94 14.02 -0.38
C ALA A 239 -0.87 13.01 0.78
N GLY A 240 -0.96 11.71 0.51
CA GLY A 240 -1.12 10.67 1.56
C GLY A 240 0.15 9.91 1.94
N ARG A 241 1.30 10.15 1.28
CA ARG A 241 2.51 9.33 1.43
C ARG A 241 3.28 9.68 2.70
N VAL A 242 2.98 8.99 3.80
CA VAL A 242 3.56 9.26 5.13
C VAL A 242 5.09 9.24 5.18
N ASP A 243 5.73 8.42 4.35
CA ASP A 243 7.19 8.32 4.32
C ASP A 243 7.86 9.62 3.84
N ALA A 244 7.11 10.55 3.23
CA ALA A 244 7.61 11.90 2.93
C ALA A 244 7.90 12.75 4.20
N LEU A 245 7.41 12.31 5.37
CA LEU A 245 7.71 12.94 6.66
C LEU A 245 8.95 12.34 7.33
N VAL A 246 9.44 11.19 6.86
CA VAL A 246 10.40 10.38 7.61
C VAL A 246 11.82 10.67 7.14
N GLU A 247 12.70 10.99 8.08
CA GLU A 247 14.12 11.17 7.80
C GLU A 247 14.78 9.86 7.36
N ALA A 248 15.68 9.94 6.38
CA ALA A 248 16.47 8.83 5.87
C ALA A 248 17.59 8.42 6.86
N ARG A 249 17.24 8.19 8.12
CA ARG A 249 18.15 7.75 9.18
C ARG A 249 18.05 6.23 9.33
N ALA A 250 19.20 5.56 9.32
CA ALA A 250 19.29 4.12 9.49
C ALA A 250 20.14 3.75 10.71
N ASP A 251 19.84 2.60 11.31
CA ASP A 251 20.70 1.97 12.29
C ASP A 251 22.07 1.63 11.66
N PRO A 252 23.21 2.07 12.24
CA PRO A 252 24.52 1.92 11.62
C PRO A 252 25.02 0.46 11.54
N VAL A 253 24.38 -0.47 12.24
CA VAL A 253 24.77 -1.89 12.24
C VAL A 253 23.96 -2.69 11.23
N SER A 254 22.64 -2.52 11.23
CA SER A 254 21.71 -3.32 10.43
C SER A 254 21.22 -2.64 9.15
N GLY A 255 21.41 -1.32 9.03
CA GLY A 255 20.83 -0.51 7.95
C GLY A 255 19.31 -0.33 8.06
N GLN A 256 18.67 -0.76 9.16
CA GLN A 256 17.23 -0.63 9.32
C GLN A 256 16.80 0.84 9.47
N PRO A 257 15.78 1.30 8.72
CA PRO A 257 15.34 2.69 8.77
C PRO A 257 14.55 3.02 10.05
N ALA A 258 14.74 4.23 10.58
CA ALA A 258 14.11 4.72 11.80
C ALA A 258 12.68 5.29 11.56
N LEU A 259 11.75 4.44 11.12
CA LEU A 259 10.43 4.86 10.61
C LEU A 259 9.38 5.29 11.67
N LYS A 260 9.70 5.25 12.97
CA LYS A 260 8.69 5.23 14.06
C LYS A 260 8.85 6.37 15.09
N SER A 261 9.63 7.39 14.77
CA SER A 261 9.98 8.44 15.72
C SER A 261 10.20 9.82 15.09
N THR A 262 9.47 10.14 14.02
CA THR A 262 9.53 11.46 13.40
C THR A 262 8.83 12.50 14.28
N LEU A 263 9.42 13.68 14.48
CA LEU A 263 8.73 14.80 15.13
C LEU A 263 7.82 15.51 14.13
N VAL A 264 6.57 15.75 14.52
CA VAL A 264 5.55 16.36 13.66
C VAL A 264 4.70 17.39 14.39
N GLU A 265 4.02 18.21 13.60
CA GLU A 265 2.87 19.00 14.03
C GLU A 265 1.66 18.58 13.20
N VAL A 266 0.47 18.67 13.81
CA VAL A 266 -0.81 18.41 13.15
C VAL A 266 -1.68 19.64 13.24
N ARG A 267 -2.31 20.03 12.13
CA ARG A 267 -3.24 21.17 12.09
C ARG A 267 -4.45 20.84 11.20
N PRO A 268 -5.62 21.46 11.44
CA PRO A 268 -6.71 21.40 10.47
C PRO A 268 -6.23 21.81 9.08
N PHE A 269 -6.58 21.03 8.06
CA PHE A 269 -6.36 21.40 6.67
C PHE A 269 -7.43 22.41 6.27
N ALA A 270 -7.01 23.63 5.89
CA ALA A 270 -7.90 24.75 5.57
C ALA A 270 -8.51 24.60 4.17
N ALA A 271 -9.31 23.56 3.97
CA ALA A 271 -10.07 23.36 2.75
C ALA A 271 -11.11 24.48 2.58
N ALA A 272 -11.13 25.12 1.41
CA ALA A 272 -12.20 26.02 0.98
C ALA A 272 -13.43 25.25 0.47
N TRP A 273 -13.21 24.02 0.01
CA TRP A 273 -14.24 23.12 -0.47
C TRP A 273 -13.85 21.66 -0.25
N HIS A 274 -14.87 20.81 -0.17
CA HIS A 274 -14.78 19.35 -0.09
C HIS A 274 -15.57 18.73 -1.23
N GLY A 275 -15.13 17.58 -1.71
CA GLY A 275 -15.82 16.84 -2.74
C GLY A 275 -15.81 15.34 -2.53
N PHE A 276 -16.78 14.69 -3.15
CA PHE A 276 -16.84 13.25 -3.30
C PHE A 276 -17.22 12.94 -4.75
N ALA A 277 -16.55 11.97 -5.35
CA ALA A 277 -16.90 11.50 -6.67
C ALA A 277 -16.90 9.98 -6.75
N VAL A 278 -17.72 9.47 -7.67
CA VAL A 278 -17.64 8.11 -8.18
C VAL A 278 -17.36 8.19 -9.66
N LEU A 279 -16.38 7.43 -10.14
CA LEU A 279 -15.90 7.47 -11.51
C LEU A 279 -15.72 6.05 -12.02
N ARG A 280 -16.16 5.76 -13.25
CA ARG A 280 -15.88 4.47 -13.89
C ARG A 280 -14.39 4.35 -14.23
N ASP A 281 -13.87 5.40 -14.85
CA ASP A 281 -12.47 5.51 -15.27
C ASP A 281 -11.82 6.71 -14.60
N LEU A 282 -10.55 6.57 -14.23
CA LEU A 282 -9.80 7.65 -13.59
C LEU A 282 -9.25 8.62 -14.65
N PRO A 283 -9.22 9.93 -14.36
CA PRO A 283 -8.50 10.88 -15.18
C PRO A 283 -6.99 10.68 -15.06
N GLU A 284 -6.24 11.18 -16.05
CA GLU A 284 -4.78 11.17 -16.02
C GLU A 284 -4.22 12.00 -14.84
N SER A 285 -4.93 13.06 -14.46
CA SER A 285 -4.60 13.91 -13.32
C SER A 285 -5.85 14.38 -12.58
N ILE A 286 -5.72 14.64 -11.28
CA ILE A 286 -6.80 15.12 -10.41
C ILE A 286 -6.39 16.50 -9.90
N ALA A 287 -7.07 17.53 -10.38
CA ALA A 287 -6.81 18.93 -10.00
C ALA A 287 -7.44 19.27 -8.64
N ALA A 288 -6.85 18.78 -7.56
CA ALA A 288 -7.25 19.07 -6.18
C ALA A 288 -6.04 19.03 -5.24
N ASP A 289 -6.03 19.83 -4.18
CA ASP A 289 -4.94 19.86 -3.19
C ASP A 289 -4.92 18.60 -2.31
N TYR A 290 -6.08 17.99 -2.09
CA TYR A 290 -6.25 16.69 -1.47
C TYR A 290 -7.12 15.81 -2.36
N TRP A 291 -6.67 14.58 -2.58
CA TRP A 291 -7.49 13.54 -3.15
C TRP A 291 -7.07 12.16 -2.62
N ALA A 292 -8.03 11.25 -2.51
CA ALA A 292 -7.80 9.85 -2.13
C ALA A 292 -8.74 8.91 -2.89
N LEU A 293 -8.17 7.82 -3.40
CA LEU A 293 -8.84 6.83 -4.25
C LEU A 293 -9.12 5.53 -3.50
N ALA A 294 -10.32 4.99 -3.71
CA ALA A 294 -10.69 3.65 -3.28
C ALA A 294 -11.40 2.92 -4.42
N CYS A 295 -10.98 1.68 -4.71
CA CYS A 295 -11.62 0.85 -5.73
C CYS A 295 -13.08 0.51 -5.35
N ALA A 296 -13.96 0.45 -6.34
CA ALA A 296 -15.37 0.08 -6.27
C ALA A 296 -15.71 -1.00 -7.31
N VAL A 297 -16.91 -1.62 -7.22
CA VAL A 297 -17.27 -2.81 -8.01
C VAL A 297 -17.29 -2.59 -9.53
N ASP A 298 -17.48 -1.36 -10.02
CA ASP A 298 -17.37 -1.01 -11.45
C ASP A 298 -16.70 0.36 -11.64
N GLY A 299 -15.69 0.66 -10.82
CA GLY A 299 -14.94 1.91 -10.91
C GLY A 299 -14.25 2.30 -9.61
N TRP A 300 -14.36 3.57 -9.26
CA TRP A 300 -13.58 4.23 -8.23
C TRP A 300 -14.43 5.19 -7.41
N ARG A 301 -14.08 5.30 -6.14
CA ARG A 301 -14.50 6.37 -5.24
C ARG A 301 -13.33 7.32 -5.05
N LEU A 302 -13.64 8.60 -4.97
CA LEU A 302 -12.68 9.67 -4.87
C LEU A 302 -13.15 10.67 -3.81
N GLU A 303 -12.39 10.83 -2.73
CA GLU A 303 -12.57 11.95 -1.79
C GLU A 303 -11.68 13.11 -2.26
N LEU A 304 -12.17 14.35 -2.16
CA LEU A 304 -11.51 15.55 -2.69
C LEU A 304 -11.57 16.69 -1.67
N ALA A 305 -10.58 17.56 -1.70
CA ALA A 305 -10.67 18.89 -1.13
C ALA A 305 -9.66 19.84 -1.80
N GLY A 306 -9.92 21.13 -1.73
CA GLY A 306 -8.99 22.15 -2.21
C GLY A 306 -9.01 23.40 -1.36
N VAL A 307 -7.88 24.11 -1.32
CA VAL A 307 -7.71 25.38 -0.59
C VAL A 307 -8.24 26.57 -1.40
N ARG A 308 -8.54 26.36 -2.69
CA ARG A 308 -9.13 27.35 -3.59
C ARG A 308 -10.17 26.67 -4.48
N ALA A 309 -11.34 27.28 -4.60
CA ALA A 309 -12.33 26.85 -5.58
C ALA A 309 -11.83 27.14 -7.02
N PRO A 310 -12.12 26.28 -8.00
CA PRO A 310 -11.91 26.59 -9.40
C PRO A 310 -12.83 27.72 -9.86
N ASP A 311 -12.41 28.45 -10.89
CA ASP A 311 -13.21 29.54 -11.47
C ASP A 311 -14.47 29.02 -12.18
N ASP A 312 -14.41 27.79 -12.71
CA ASP A 312 -15.52 27.10 -13.36
C ASP A 312 -15.61 25.64 -12.87
N TRP A 313 -16.61 25.40 -12.03
CA TRP A 313 -16.89 24.06 -11.49
C TRP A 313 -17.32 23.04 -12.55
N THR A 314 -18.00 23.47 -13.61
CA THR A 314 -18.43 22.56 -14.68
C THR A 314 -17.23 22.12 -15.50
N ALA A 315 -16.34 23.05 -15.87
CA ALA A 315 -15.09 22.73 -16.54
C ALA A 315 -14.19 21.83 -15.68
N TRP A 316 -14.08 22.13 -14.38
CA TRP A 316 -13.36 21.29 -13.43
C TRP A 316 -13.97 19.88 -13.32
N ALA A 317 -15.30 19.77 -13.20
CA ALA A 317 -15.97 18.47 -13.10
C ALA A 317 -15.78 17.63 -14.38
N ARG A 318 -15.80 18.25 -15.56
CA ARG A 318 -15.47 17.58 -16.83
C ARG A 318 -14.06 17.03 -16.85
N SER A 319 -13.09 17.76 -16.28
CA SER A 319 -11.69 17.28 -16.22
C SER A 319 -11.51 15.98 -15.43
N LEU A 320 -12.45 15.66 -14.52
CA LEU A 320 -12.45 14.42 -13.73
C LEU A 320 -13.09 13.24 -14.47
N VAL A 321 -13.80 13.47 -15.57
CA VAL A 321 -14.50 12.42 -16.33
C VAL A 321 -13.96 12.41 -17.77
N PRO A 322 -12.90 11.64 -18.07
CA PRO A 322 -12.17 11.71 -19.35
C PRO A 322 -13.03 11.46 -20.59
N THR A 323 -14.11 10.71 -20.44
CA THR A 323 -15.01 10.31 -21.51
C THR A 323 -16.14 11.32 -21.78
N ALA A 324 -16.23 12.41 -20.99
CA ALA A 324 -17.30 13.39 -21.13
C ALA A 324 -17.11 14.27 -22.39
N GLY A 325 -18.07 14.21 -23.33
CA GLY A 325 -18.14 15.17 -24.44
C GLY A 325 -18.74 16.52 -24.03
N GLU A 326 -18.67 17.51 -24.94
CA GLU A 326 -19.35 18.82 -24.78
C GLU A 326 -20.88 18.64 -24.91
N GLY A 327 -21.53 18.16 -23.85
CA GLY A 327 -22.99 17.95 -23.81
C GLY A 327 -23.48 16.93 -22.78
N ASP A 328 -22.57 16.11 -22.23
CA ASP A 328 -22.96 14.91 -21.47
C ASP A 328 -23.07 15.10 -19.96
N ILE A 329 -22.85 16.33 -19.46
CA ILE A 329 -22.85 16.64 -18.04
C ILE A 329 -24.17 17.26 -17.58
N LEU A 330 -24.90 16.56 -16.72
CA LEU A 330 -25.98 17.14 -15.93
C LEU A 330 -25.34 17.87 -14.75
N ALA A 331 -25.63 19.16 -14.61
CA ALA A 331 -25.08 19.99 -13.56
C ALA A 331 -26.20 20.64 -12.74
N TYR A 332 -26.05 20.61 -11.42
CA TYR A 332 -26.88 21.31 -10.46
C TYR A 332 -25.99 22.22 -9.61
N HIS A 333 -26.28 23.51 -9.62
CA HIS A 333 -25.56 24.51 -8.82
C HIS A 333 -26.55 25.20 -7.89
N ASP A 334 -26.25 25.15 -6.60
CA ASP A 334 -26.93 25.92 -5.56
C ASP A 334 -26.00 27.04 -5.10
N ALA A 335 -26.24 28.25 -5.62
CA ALA A 335 -25.46 29.43 -5.28
C ALA A 335 -25.65 29.92 -3.84
N ALA A 336 -26.76 29.54 -3.17
CA ALA A 336 -27.02 29.95 -1.80
C ALA A 336 -26.20 29.15 -0.79
N THR A 337 -25.96 27.87 -1.09
CA THR A 337 -25.19 26.96 -0.22
C THR A 337 -23.81 26.60 -0.77
N ASP A 338 -23.45 27.14 -1.93
CA ASP A 338 -22.19 26.88 -2.65
C ASP A 338 -21.98 25.37 -2.84
N ARG A 339 -23.05 24.71 -3.30
CA ARG A 339 -23.09 23.28 -3.58
C ARG A 339 -23.17 23.03 -5.07
N HIS A 340 -22.36 22.09 -5.55
CA HIS A 340 -22.32 21.72 -6.95
C HIS A 340 -22.41 20.21 -7.08
N ARG A 341 -23.25 19.75 -7.99
CA ARG A 341 -23.46 18.32 -8.24
C ARG A 341 -23.46 18.08 -9.72
N PHE A 342 -22.74 17.05 -10.14
CA PHE A 342 -22.56 16.71 -11.54
C PHE A 342 -22.81 15.23 -11.74
N ALA A 343 -23.41 14.88 -12.88
CA ALA A 343 -23.51 13.50 -13.32
C ALA A 343 -23.26 13.42 -14.82
N VAL A 344 -22.46 12.45 -15.24
CA VAL A 344 -22.12 12.18 -16.64
C VAL A 344 -22.54 10.77 -16.99
N PHE A 345 -23.24 10.63 -18.12
CA PHE A 345 -23.77 9.35 -18.60
C PHE A 345 -23.24 9.03 -19.99
N ASP A 346 -22.94 7.76 -20.24
CA ASP A 346 -22.70 7.19 -21.57
C ASP A 346 -23.85 6.22 -21.87
N GLY A 347 -24.73 6.62 -22.78
CA GLY A 347 -26.03 5.98 -22.98
C GLY A 347 -26.84 5.96 -21.68
N ASP A 348 -27.13 4.76 -21.18
CA ASP A 348 -27.87 4.53 -19.92
C ASP A 348 -26.95 4.26 -18.73
N ARG A 349 -25.63 4.37 -18.87
CA ARG A 349 -24.68 4.04 -17.80
C ARG A 349 -24.13 5.30 -17.16
N LEU A 350 -24.09 5.33 -15.83
CA LEU A 350 -23.35 6.36 -15.11
C LEU A 350 -21.84 6.15 -15.34
N VAL A 351 -21.15 7.23 -15.71
CA VAL A 351 -19.69 7.23 -15.92
C VAL A 351 -19.00 8.06 -14.84
N GLY A 352 -19.65 9.10 -14.34
CA GLY A 352 -19.18 9.85 -13.20
C GLY A 352 -20.30 10.58 -12.48
N ALA A 353 -20.24 10.65 -11.15
CA ALA A 353 -21.03 11.57 -10.35
C ALA A 353 -20.14 12.27 -9.33
N ILE A 354 -20.26 13.60 -9.24
CA ILE A 354 -19.36 14.46 -8.45
C ILE A 354 -20.22 15.38 -7.59
N PHE A 355 -19.89 15.49 -6.31
CA PHE A 355 -20.62 16.28 -5.32
C PHE A 355 -19.61 17.16 -4.59
N VAL A 356 -19.84 18.46 -4.59
CA VAL A 356 -18.94 19.46 -4.02
C VAL A 356 -19.71 20.40 -3.12
N SER A 357 -19.10 20.78 -2.00
CA SER A 357 -19.65 21.75 -1.06
C SER A 357 -18.55 22.39 -0.19
N ARG A 358 -18.85 23.53 0.45
CA ARG A 358 -17.93 24.17 1.41
C ARG A 358 -17.62 23.32 2.64
N GLU A 359 -18.60 22.54 3.09
CA GLU A 359 -18.44 21.56 4.17
C GLU A 359 -18.34 20.15 3.58
N PRO A 360 -17.80 19.16 4.32
CA PRO A 360 -17.79 17.77 3.86
C PRO A 360 -19.20 17.28 3.50
N PRO A 361 -19.43 16.76 2.28
CA PRO A 361 -20.78 16.41 1.84
C PRO A 361 -21.31 15.15 2.56
N THR A 362 -22.53 15.27 3.11
CA THR A 362 -23.27 14.16 3.72
C THR A 362 -23.95 13.34 2.64
N LEU A 363 -23.34 12.21 2.26
CA LEU A 363 -23.76 11.38 1.13
C LEU A 363 -23.79 9.89 1.47
N GLY A 364 -24.71 9.16 0.84
CA GLY A 364 -24.66 7.70 0.76
C GLY A 364 -23.55 7.23 -0.18
N ARG A 365 -22.29 7.32 0.26
CA ARG A 365 -21.09 7.00 -0.56
C ARG A 365 -21.13 5.60 -1.17
N ALA A 366 -21.63 4.61 -0.43
CA ALA A 366 -21.80 3.23 -0.91
C ALA A 366 -22.87 3.15 -2.01
N PHE A 367 -24.03 3.77 -1.78
CA PHE A 367 -25.12 3.85 -2.76
C PHE A 367 -24.67 4.52 -4.07
N LEU A 368 -23.92 5.62 -3.98
CA LEU A 368 -23.38 6.30 -5.17
C LEU A 368 -22.39 5.41 -5.93
N ALA A 369 -21.56 4.65 -5.22
CA ALA A 369 -20.59 3.74 -5.85
C ALA A 369 -21.28 2.55 -6.53
N GLU A 370 -22.34 2.00 -5.92
CA GLU A 370 -23.21 0.97 -6.52
C GLU A 370 -23.96 1.50 -7.74
N GLY A 371 -24.25 2.80 -7.78
CA GLY A 371 -24.82 3.48 -8.95
C GLY A 371 -23.99 3.32 -10.23
N LEU A 372 -22.68 3.12 -10.14
CA LEU A 372 -21.86 2.82 -11.32
C LEU A 372 -22.23 1.50 -12.00
N SER A 373 -22.83 0.55 -11.27
CA SER A 373 -23.28 -0.74 -11.83
C SER A 373 -24.71 -0.68 -12.38
N ALA A 374 -25.44 0.41 -12.11
CA ALA A 374 -26.85 0.57 -12.46
C ALA A 374 -27.05 1.11 -13.89
N ALA A 375 -28.26 0.86 -14.43
CA ALA A 375 -28.73 1.47 -15.68
C ALA A 375 -29.77 2.56 -15.38
N TYR A 376 -29.61 3.71 -16.02
CA TYR A 376 -30.39 4.93 -15.84
C TYR A 376 -31.16 5.26 -17.13
N VAL A 377 -32.18 4.46 -17.41
CA VAL A 377 -33.00 4.59 -18.63
C VAL A 377 -33.95 5.79 -18.54
N LEU A 378 -34.52 6.04 -17.36
CA LEU A 378 -35.49 7.13 -17.17
C LEU A 378 -34.79 8.44 -16.81
N PRO A 379 -35.13 9.58 -17.46
CA PRO A 379 -34.56 10.88 -17.11
C PRO A 379 -34.74 11.27 -15.64
N ALA A 380 -35.85 10.86 -15.02
CA ALA A 380 -36.13 11.13 -13.61
C ALA A 380 -35.12 10.46 -12.66
N ASP A 381 -34.61 9.28 -13.00
CA ASP A 381 -33.63 8.57 -12.17
C ASP A 381 -32.25 9.24 -12.26
N ARG A 382 -31.91 9.82 -13.42
CA ARG A 382 -30.70 10.63 -13.59
C ARG A 382 -30.74 11.90 -12.73
N LEU A 383 -31.89 12.57 -12.68
CA LEU A 383 -32.07 13.77 -11.85
C LEU A 383 -32.08 13.43 -10.34
N ARG A 384 -32.67 12.29 -9.94
CA ARG A 384 -32.65 11.82 -8.55
C ARG A 384 -31.24 11.61 -8.00
N LEU A 385 -30.29 11.24 -8.86
CA LEU A 385 -28.88 11.11 -8.46
C LEU A 385 -28.28 12.44 -7.97
N LEU A 386 -28.77 13.57 -8.49
CA LEU A 386 -28.32 14.91 -8.15
C LEU A 386 -29.18 15.60 -7.07
N ALA A 387 -30.22 14.93 -6.57
CA ALA A 387 -31.23 15.49 -5.67
C ALA A 387 -30.94 15.25 -4.18
#